data_AF-A0A3A4W2B4-F1
#
_entry.id   AF-A0A3A4W2B4-F1
#
_cell.length_a   1.000
_cell.length_b   1.000
_cell.length_c   1.000
_cell.angle_alpha   90.00
_cell.angle_beta   90.00
_cell.angle_gamma   90.00
#
_symmetry.space_group_name_H-M   'P 1'
#
loop_
_entity.id
_entity.type
_entity.pdbx_description
1 polymer ?
#
loop_
_entity_poly.entity_id
_entity_poly.type
_entity_poly.pdbx_seq_one_letter_code
_entity_poly.pdbx_strand_id
1 'polypeptide(L)' 'AWYPLLSEMKERGADHRLIAIFLNSRAVKPFLWPVMIAYFDLNYVLVLNFFMIAGSLVSGYLLCAWVKDD' A
#
# COMPACT_ATOMS: atom_id res chain seq x y z
N ALA A 1 6.73 14.53 -6.23
CA ALA A 1 5.48 15.14 -5.72
C ALA A 1 4.91 14.47 -4.45
N TRP A 2 5.28 13.24 -4.08
CA TRP A 2 4.68 12.54 -2.91
C TRP A 2 5.39 12.82 -1.57
N TYR A 3 6.69 13.09 -1.61
CA TYR A 3 7.50 13.38 -0.42
C TYR A 3 6.99 14.56 0.46
N PRO A 4 6.50 15.68 -0.11
CA PRO A 4 5.94 16.78 0.68
C PRO A 4 4.67 16.36 1.44
N LEU A 5 3.78 15.62 0.79
CA LEU A 5 2.54 15.09 1.41
C LEU A 5 2.87 14.12 2.55
N LEU A 6 3.86 13.24 2.36
CA LEU A 6 4.29 12.29 3.40
C LEU A 6 4.93 13.01 4.59
N SER A 7 5.69 14.08 4.32
CA SER A 7 6.25 14.96 5.36
C SER A 7 5.16 15.66 6.17
N GLU A 8 4.14 16.19 5.50
CA GLU A 8 3.01 16.85 6.16
C GLU A 8 2.15 15.87 6.97
N MET A 9 1.97 14.64 6.49
CA MET A 9 1.31 13.56 7.24
C MET A 9 2.12 13.17 8.48
N LYS A 10 3.45 13.09 8.38
CA LYS A 10 4.33 12.84 9.51
C LYS A 10 4.26 13.97 10.55
N GLU A 11 4.30 15.24 10.13
CA GLU A 11 4.17 16.39 11.02
C GLU A 11 2.82 16.45 11.75
N ARG A 12 1.75 15.93 11.13
CA ARG A 12 0.42 15.81 11.77
C ARG A 12 0.27 14.60 12.69
N GLY A 13 1.34 13.84 12.94
CA GLY A 13 1.34 12.69 13.84
C GLY A 13 0.85 11.39 13.21
N ALA A 14 0.83 11.28 11.88
CA ALA A 14 0.53 10.00 11.23
C ALA A 14 1.64 8.97 11.53
N ASP A 15 1.23 7.79 11.99
CA ASP A 15 2.15 6.68 12.27
C ASP A 15 2.89 6.28 10.97
N HIS A 16 4.21 6.10 11.06
CA HIS A 16 5.06 5.72 9.93
C HIS A 16 4.57 4.43 9.25
N ARG A 17 3.88 3.55 9.98
CA ARG A 17 3.18 2.37 9.44
C ARG A 17 2.09 2.74 8.45
N LEU A 18 1.26 3.73 8.78
CA LEU A 18 0.13 4.16 7.96
C LEU A 18 0.60 4.83 6.67
N ILE A 19 1.69 5.59 6.76
CA ILE A 19 2.36 6.24 5.62
C ILE A 19 2.92 5.17 4.65
N ALA A 20 3.56 4.12 5.18
CA ALA A 20 4.09 3.00 4.41
C ALA A 20 2.98 2.20 3.69
N ILE A 21 1.90 1.91 4.42
CA ILE A 21 0.72 1.21 3.91
C ILE A 21 0.07 2.05 2.81
N PHE A 22 -0.11 3.36 3.02
CA PHE A 22 -0.69 4.25 2.01
C PHE A 22 0.13 4.27 0.71
N LEU A 23 1.46 4.33 0.83
CA LEU A 23 2.34 4.36 -0.34
C LEU A 23 2.23 3.08 -1.18
N ASN A 24 2.12 1.91 -0.54
CA ASN A 24 1.95 0.63 -1.22
C ASN A 24 0.53 0.45 -1.78
N SER A 25 -0.49 0.84 -1.02
CA SER A 25 -1.90 0.69 -1.41
C SER A 25 -2.27 1.50 -2.66
N ARG A 26 -1.48 2.52 -3.04
CA ARG A 26 -1.68 3.27 -4.29
C ARG A 26 -1.61 2.42 -5.57
N ALA A 27 -0.98 1.24 -5.49
CA ALA A 27 -0.84 0.34 -6.63
C ALA A 27 -2.17 -0.37 -6.96
N VAL A 28 -3.08 -0.48 -5.99
CA VAL A 28 -4.41 -1.02 -6.20
C VAL A 28 -5.29 0.05 -6.83
N LYS A 29 -5.50 -0.06 -8.15
CA LYS A 29 -6.42 0.81 -8.90
C LYS A 29 -7.66 0.01 -9.32
N PRO A 30 -8.79 0.11 -8.59
CA PRO A 30 -10.05 -0.55 -8.95
C PRO A 30 -10.50 -0.22 -10.38
N PHE A 31 -10.18 0.98 -10.87
CA PHE A 31 -10.48 1.42 -12.23
C PHE A 31 -9.91 0.50 -13.32
N LEU A 32 -8.77 -0.15 -13.08
CA LEU A 32 -8.13 -1.04 -14.06
C LEU A 32 -8.59 -2.50 -13.96
N TRP A 33 -9.44 -2.84 -12.98
CA TRP A 33 -9.93 -4.20 -12.80
C TRP A 33 -10.71 -4.74 -14.01
N PRO A 34 -11.60 -3.99 -14.68
CA PRO A 34 -12.34 -4.51 -15.83
C PRO A 34 -11.41 -4.99 -16.95
N VAL A 35 -10.32 -4.25 -17.19
CA VAL A 35 -9.30 -4.61 -18.18
C VAL A 35 -8.53 -5.85 -17.72
N MET A 36 -8.14 -5.90 -16.45
CA MET A 36 -7.42 -7.05 -15.92
C MET A 36 -8.22 -8.35 -15.93
N ILE A 37 -9.52 -8.29 -15.63
CA ILE A 37 -10.43 -9.44 -15.67
C ILE A 37 -10.58 -9.94 -17.11
N ALA A 38 -10.68 -9.03 -18.08
CA ALA A 38 -10.78 -9.38 -19.50
C ALA A 38 -9.53 -10.09 -20.05
N TYR A 39 -8.34 -9.82 -19.50
CA TYR A 39 -7.08 -10.40 -19.96
C TYR A 39 -6.60 -11.62 -19.16
N PHE A 40 -6.82 -11.65 -17.85
CA PHE A 40 -6.16 -12.60 -16.93
C PHE A 40 -7.12 -13.44 -16.07
N ASP A 41 -8.43 -13.34 -16.31
CA ASP A 41 -9.47 -13.99 -15.50
C ASP A 41 -9.60 -13.45 -14.07
N LEU A 42 -10.81 -13.57 -13.51
CA LEU A 42 -11.16 -12.99 -12.20
C LEU A 42 -10.27 -13.54 -11.05
N ASN A 43 -9.94 -14.83 -11.10
CA ASN A 43 -9.14 -15.49 -10.07
C ASN A 43 -7.74 -14.87 -9.95
N TYR A 44 -7.10 -14.53 -11.07
CA TYR A 44 -5.79 -13.89 -11.06
C TYR A 44 -5.86 -12.50 -10.43
N VAL A 45 -6.88 -11.71 -10.78
CA VAL A 45 -7.07 -10.36 -10.23
C VAL A 45 -7.28 -10.42 -8.72
N LEU A 46 -8.10 -11.36 -8.23
CA LEU A 46 -8.35 -11.52 -6.79
C LEU A 46 -7.08 -11.93 -6.03
N VAL A 47 -6.34 -12.91 -6.52
CA VAL A 47 -5.09 -13.36 -5.89
C VAL A 47 -4.06 -12.23 -5.88
N LEU A 48 -3.86 -11.56 -7.02
CA LEU A 48 -2.92 -10.43 -7.11
C LEU A 48 -3.30 -9.31 -6.15
N ASN A 49 -4.59 -8.97 -6.07
CA ASN A 49 -5.05 -7.91 -5.17
C ASN A 49 -4.84 -8.28 -3.70
N PHE A 50 -5.16 -9.52 -3.34
CA PHE A 50 -4.92 -10.05 -2.01
C PHE A 50 -3.44 -9.95 -1.62
N PHE A 51 -2.52 -10.39 -2.50
CA PHE A 51 -1.09 -10.26 -2.27
C PHE A 51 -0.62 -8.81 -2.16
N MET A 52 -1.23 -7.89 -2.92
CA MET A 52 -0.88 -6.48 -2.88
C MET A 52 -1.32 -5.81 -1.56
N ILE A 53 -2.50 -6.16 -1.05
CA ILE A 53 -2.99 -5.73 0.27
C ILE A 53 -2.11 -6.34 1.38
N ALA A 54 -1.84 -7.64 1.30
CA ALA A 54 -0.99 -8.35 2.26
C ALA A 54 0.44 -7.76 2.28
N GLY A 55 1.03 -7.49 1.11
CA GLY A 55 2.33 -6.86 0.98
C GLY A 55 2.36 -5.45 1.57
N SER A 56 1.28 -4.68 1.41
CA SER A 56 1.13 -3.37 2.04
C SER A 56 1.13 -3.45 3.57
N LEU A 57 0.37 -4.39 4.14
CA LEU A 57 0.34 -4.68 5.58
C LEU A 57 1.71 -5.15 6.11
N VAL A 58 2.36 -6.07 5.41
CA VAL A 58 3.70 -6.57 5.75
C VAL A 58 4.72 -5.44 5.70
N SER A 59 4.65 -4.56 4.69
CA SER A 59 5.52 -3.39 4.60
C SER A 59 5.32 -2.43 5.77
N GLY A 60 4.08 -2.18 6.20
CA GLY A 60 3.79 -1.40 7.39
C GLY A 60 4.35 -2.04 8.66
N TYR A 61 4.16 -3.36 8.81
CA TYR A 61 4.68 -4.10 9.97
C TYR A 61 6.22 -4.15 10.00
N LEU A 62 6.86 -4.37 8.85
CA LEU A 62 8.32 -4.31 8.72
C LEU A 62 8.85 -2.91 9.05
N LEU A 63 8.19 -1.85 8.59
CA LEU A 63 8.57 -0.48 8.94
C LEU A 63 8.41 -0.21 10.43
N CYS A 64 7.38 -0.77 11.08
CA CYS A 64 7.27 -0.72 12.54
C CYS A 64 8.39 -1.48 13.26
N ALA A 65 8.74 -2.66 12.75
CA ALA A 65 9.78 -3.50 13.35
C ALA A 65 11.17 -2.86 13.18
N TRP A 66 11.40 -2.14 12.08
CA TRP A 66 12.64 -1.44 11.79
C TRP A 66 12.73 -0.05 12.41
N VAL A 67 11.62 0.70 12.48
CA VAL A 67 11.52 2.00 13.18
C VAL A 67 11.16 1.75 14.63
N LYS A 68 11.96 0.91 15.29
CA LYS A 68 11.91 0.72 16.74
C LYS A 68 13.08 1.50 17.34
N ASP A 69 12.70 2.44 18.20
CA ASP A 69 13.52 3.33 19.03
C ASP A 69 14.23 4.49 18.31
N ASP A 70 13.59 5.66 18.35
CA ASP A 70 14.13 6.89 18.97
C ASP A 70 13.00 7.62 19.73
#